data_AF-A0A5N0DMP4-F1
#
_entry.id   AF-A0A5N0DMP4-F1
#
_cell.length_a   1.000
_cell.length_b   1.000
_cell.length_c   1.000
_cell.angle_alpha   90.00
_cell.angle_beta   90.00
_cell.angle_gamma   90.00
#
_symmetry.space_group_name_H-M   'P 1'
#
loop_
_entity.id
_entity.type
_entity.pdbx_description
1 polymer ?
#
loop_
_entity_poly.entity_id
_entity_poly.type
_entity_poly.pdbx_seq_one_letter_code
_entity_poly.pdbx_strand_id
1 'polypeptide(L)'
;MSLLVLITAGVWWWRDHRFGPNPALIMVDQVTIDGFTKLTSGVIFDDPPSAYATYLGDTTDHILDRLHAPNTRIFPRSDPLRDPPPDSLVIAVGDAPQGCSLTLERFLPTAAPYARHGVTRAQAANLENGTQTKLQLKIHCPG
;
A
#
# COMPACT_ATOMS: atom_id res chain seq x y z
N MET A 1 -10.79 -0.98 55.25
CA MET A 1 -10.37 -2.07 54.35
C MET A 1 -10.84 -1.72 52.96
N SER A 2 -9.91 -1.30 52.12
CA SER A 2 -10.14 -0.98 50.70
C SER A 2 -10.07 -2.26 49.87
N LEU A 3 -10.93 -2.41 48.87
CA LEU A 3 -10.66 -3.12 47.61
C LEU A 3 -11.82 -2.79 46.65
N LEU A 4 -11.63 -1.83 45.77
CA LEU A 4 -11.14 -1.93 44.38
C LEU A 4 -12.31 -2.02 43.39
N VAL A 5 -12.67 -0.83 42.92
CA VAL A 5 -13.34 -0.56 41.66
C VAL A 5 -12.39 -0.97 40.53
N LEU A 6 -12.80 -1.87 39.65
CA LEU A 6 -12.13 -2.12 38.38
C LEU A 6 -13.09 -1.72 37.25
N ILE A 7 -13.01 -0.44 36.89
CA ILE A 7 -13.66 0.15 35.72
C ILE A 7 -12.64 0.16 34.58
N THR A 8 -13.04 -0.51 33.49
CA THR A 8 -12.73 -0.30 32.07
C THR A 8 -11.34 0.24 31.70
N ALA A 9 -10.67 -0.44 30.76
CA ALA A 9 -10.40 0.09 29.42
C ALA A 9 -9.26 -0.67 28.75
N GLY A 10 -9.53 -1.09 27.51
CA GLY A 10 -8.51 -1.20 26.47
C GLY A 10 -7.57 -2.41 26.61
N VAL A 11 -7.12 -3.03 25.53
CA VAL A 11 -6.89 -2.51 24.20
C VAL A 11 -6.83 -3.74 23.29
N TRP A 12 -7.77 -3.84 22.34
CA TRP A 12 -7.50 -4.34 20.98
C TRP A 12 -6.96 -5.77 20.75
N TRP A 13 -6.94 -6.67 21.73
CA TRP A 13 -6.53 -8.08 21.49
C TRP A 13 -7.63 -8.96 20.88
N TRP A 14 -8.50 -8.35 20.08
CA TRP A 14 -9.46 -9.03 19.20
C TRP A 14 -9.24 -8.60 17.75
N ARG A 15 -7.98 -8.63 17.30
CA ARG A 15 -7.68 -8.66 15.86
C ARG A 15 -7.35 -10.09 15.46
N ASP A 16 -8.42 -10.85 15.29
CA ASP A 16 -8.54 -12.06 14.47
C ASP A 16 -7.26 -12.88 14.26
N HIS A 17 -6.98 -13.79 15.18
CA HIS A 17 -6.02 -14.90 14.98
C HIS A 17 -6.63 -16.07 14.19
N ARG A 18 -7.79 -15.89 13.53
CA ARG A 18 -8.45 -16.97 12.78
C ARG A 18 -7.87 -17.21 11.39
N PHE A 19 -7.02 -16.31 10.92
CA PHE A 19 -6.29 -16.47 9.67
C PHE A 19 -4.82 -16.36 10.05
N GLY A 20 -3.99 -17.31 9.60
CA GLY A 20 -2.54 -17.19 9.71
C GLY A 20 -2.02 -15.89 9.08
N PRO A 21 -0.70 -15.68 8.99
CA PRO A 21 -0.17 -14.46 8.37
C PRO A 21 -0.79 -14.27 6.97
N ASN A 22 -1.38 -13.09 6.72
CA ASN A 22 -2.08 -12.82 5.48
C ASN A 22 -1.09 -12.98 4.29
N PRO A 23 -1.33 -13.91 3.35
CA PRO A 23 -0.40 -14.19 2.25
C PRO A 23 -0.20 -12.98 1.34
N ALA A 24 -1.22 -12.12 1.20
CA ALA A 24 -1.10 -10.86 0.47
C ALA A 24 -0.08 -9.93 1.14
N LEU A 25 -0.07 -9.86 2.49
CA LEU A 25 0.88 -9.01 3.22
C LEU A 25 2.31 -9.52 3.07
N ILE A 26 2.52 -10.84 3.18
CA ILE A 26 3.84 -11.46 2.97
C ILE A 26 4.38 -11.10 1.57
N MET A 27 3.56 -11.23 0.54
CA MET A 27 3.97 -10.88 -0.83
C MET A 27 4.28 -9.38 -0.97
N VAL A 28 3.43 -8.50 -0.43
CA VAL A 28 3.68 -7.04 -0.44
C VAL A 28 5.04 -6.70 0.19
N ASP A 29 5.45 -7.40 1.23
CA ASP A 29 6.74 -7.17 1.90
C ASP A 29 7.94 -7.63 1.07
N GLN A 30 7.75 -8.59 0.15
CA GLN A 30 8.77 -9.09 -0.77
C GLN A 30 8.97 -8.20 -2.02
N VAL A 31 8.02 -7.33 -2.34
CA VAL A 31 8.16 -6.37 -3.44
C VAL A 31 9.02 -5.18 -3.01
N THR A 32 9.92 -4.74 -3.89
CA THR A 32 10.76 -3.55 -3.70
C THR A 32 10.78 -2.67 -4.96
N ILE A 33 11.14 -1.40 -4.81
CA ILE A 33 11.29 -0.45 -5.91
C ILE A 33 12.59 0.32 -5.70
N ASP A 34 13.57 0.16 -6.60
CA ASP A 34 14.89 0.79 -6.43
C ASP A 34 14.79 2.31 -6.44
N GLY A 35 15.54 2.95 -5.54
CA GLY A 35 15.48 4.41 -5.34
C GLY A 35 14.21 4.88 -4.62
N PHE A 36 13.35 3.97 -4.14
CA PHE A 36 12.22 4.29 -3.28
C PHE A 36 12.37 3.63 -1.91
N THR A 37 11.98 4.35 -0.87
CA THR A 37 11.92 3.84 0.50
C THR A 37 10.51 3.35 0.81
N LYS A 38 10.37 2.10 1.28
CA LYS A 38 9.10 1.56 1.81
C LYS A 38 8.82 2.25 3.14
N LEU A 39 7.71 2.99 3.22
CA LEU A 39 7.31 3.75 4.41
C LEU A 39 6.48 2.90 5.37
N THR A 40 5.52 2.16 4.83
CA THR A 40 4.58 1.35 5.61
C THR A 40 3.99 0.25 4.73
N SER A 41 3.59 -0.85 5.37
CA SER A 41 2.75 -1.90 4.80
C SER A 41 1.65 -2.29 5.79
N GLY A 42 0.55 -2.84 5.28
CA GLY A 42 -0.57 -3.22 6.13
C GLY A 42 -1.65 -3.99 5.41
N VAL A 43 -2.67 -4.38 6.18
CA VAL A 43 -3.86 -5.09 5.71
C VAL A 43 -5.01 -4.09 5.64
N ILE A 44 -5.78 -4.15 4.55
CA ILE A 44 -7.08 -3.50 4.41
C ILE A 44 -8.13 -4.54 4.76
N PHE A 45 -8.91 -4.25 5.81
CA PHE A 45 -9.97 -5.14 6.30
C PHE A 45 -11.25 -4.92 5.49
N ASP A 46 -11.19 -5.33 4.23
CA ASP A 46 -12.36 -5.50 3.37
C ASP A 46 -12.70 -7.00 3.27
N ASP A 47 -13.89 -7.33 2.77
CA ASP A 47 -14.25 -8.70 2.42
C ASP A 47 -14.15 -8.85 0.89
N PRO A 48 -13.08 -9.49 0.35
CA PRO A 48 -11.98 -10.20 1.03
C PRO A 48 -10.77 -9.32 1.40
N PRO A 49 -9.97 -9.73 2.42
CA PRO A 49 -8.90 -8.90 2.96
C PRO A 49 -7.78 -8.68 1.94
N SER A 50 -7.34 -7.44 1.83
CA SER A 50 -6.28 -7.01 0.90
C SER A 50 -5.05 -6.54 1.66
N ALA A 51 -3.91 -6.41 0.99
CA ALA A 51 -2.70 -5.84 1.57
C ALA A 51 -2.18 -4.66 0.75
N TYR A 52 -1.42 -3.77 1.38
CA TYR A 52 -0.79 -2.65 0.72
C TYR A 52 0.61 -2.34 1.25
N ALA A 53 1.45 -1.75 0.41
CA ALA A 53 2.67 -1.05 0.82
C ALA A 53 2.75 0.32 0.16
N THR A 54 3.30 1.28 0.90
CA THR A 54 3.53 2.65 0.42
C THR A 54 5.01 2.90 0.29
N TYR A 55 5.40 3.52 -0.83
CA TYR A 55 6.78 3.84 -1.16
C TYR A 55 6.91 5.33 -1.47
N LEU A 56 8.08 5.89 -1.16
CA LEU A 56 8.42 7.28 -1.45
C LEU A 56 9.83 7.36 -2.03
N GLY A 57 9.98 8.10 -3.12
CA GLY A 57 11.26 8.27 -3.81
C GLY A 57 11.23 9.48 -4.73
N ASP A 58 12.31 9.66 -5.48
CA ASP A 58 12.42 10.73 -6.46
C ASP A 58 11.47 10.49 -7.65
N THR A 59 11.04 11.58 -8.30
CA THR A 59 10.18 11.50 -9.47
C THR A 59 10.92 10.88 -10.67
N THR A 60 10.32 9.84 -11.27
CA THR A 60 10.85 9.16 -12.46
C THR A 60 9.72 8.53 -13.28
N ASP A 61 9.88 8.47 -14.59
CA ASP A 61 8.94 7.79 -15.50
C ASP A 61 9.26 6.30 -15.69
N HIS A 62 10.46 5.86 -15.30
CA HIS A 62 10.96 4.49 -15.43
C HIS A 62 10.68 3.63 -14.18
N ILE A 63 9.54 3.81 -13.53
CA ILE A 63 9.22 3.11 -12.26
C ILE A 63 9.22 1.59 -12.45
N LEU A 64 8.69 1.10 -13.58
CA LEU A 64 8.57 -0.34 -13.83
C LEU A 64 9.93 -1.01 -14.00
N ASP A 65 10.93 -0.30 -14.54
CA ASP A 65 12.30 -0.80 -14.68
C ASP A 65 13.01 -0.95 -13.32
N ARG A 66 12.46 -0.34 -12.27
CA ARG A 66 12.97 -0.36 -10.90
C ARG A 66 12.18 -1.28 -9.97
N LEU A 67 11.05 -1.82 -10.44
CA LEU A 67 10.15 -2.67 -9.66
C LEU A 67 10.66 -4.11 -9.63
N HIS A 68 10.95 -4.61 -8.43
CA HIS A 68 11.31 -6.01 -8.21
C HIS A 68 10.16 -6.72 -7.49
N ALA A 69 9.46 -7.59 -8.23
CA ALA A 69 8.35 -8.38 -7.72
C ALA A 69 8.56 -9.87 -8.07
N PRO A 70 9.21 -10.66 -7.22
CA PRO A 70 9.54 -12.05 -7.52
C PRO A 70 8.27 -12.88 -7.68
N ASN A 71 8.25 -13.78 -8.66
CA ASN A 71 7.12 -14.67 -8.98
C ASN A 71 5.83 -13.94 -9.42
N THR A 72 5.93 -12.66 -9.77
CA THR A 72 4.82 -11.87 -10.28
C THR A 72 5.08 -11.48 -11.73
N ARG A 73 4.06 -11.65 -12.57
CA ARG A 73 4.06 -11.06 -13.91
C ARG A 73 3.44 -9.66 -13.82
N ILE A 74 4.21 -8.65 -14.19
CA ILE A 74 3.77 -7.25 -14.21
C ILE A 74 3.45 -6.84 -15.65
N PHE A 75 2.34 -6.15 -15.82
CA PHE A 75 1.90 -5.56 -17.06
C PHE A 75 1.77 -4.05 -16.86
N PRO A 76 2.44 -3.22 -17.68
CA PRO A 76 2.15 -1.80 -17.74
C PRO A 76 0.65 -1.60 -18.00
N ARG A 77 0.04 -0.60 -17.37
CA ARG A 77 -1.39 -0.36 -17.57
C ARG A 77 -1.65 0.03 -19.03
N SER A 78 -2.45 -0.78 -19.72
CA SER A 78 -2.93 -0.49 -21.08
C SER A 78 -4.42 -0.16 -21.15
N ASP A 79 -5.23 -0.47 -20.11
CA ASP A 79 -6.70 -0.24 -20.06
C ASP A 79 -7.23 -0.17 -18.60
N PRO A 80 -8.37 0.49 -18.28
CA PRO A 80 -8.77 0.85 -16.93
C PRO A 80 -9.77 -0.14 -16.32
N LEU A 81 -9.30 -1.32 -15.92
CA LEU A 81 -10.16 -2.24 -15.14
C LEU A 81 -10.41 -1.78 -13.69
N ARG A 82 -9.95 -0.58 -13.32
CA ARG A 82 -10.23 0.09 -12.05
C ARG A 82 -10.23 1.58 -12.28
N ASP A 83 -11.32 2.25 -11.96
CA ASP A 83 -11.27 3.69 -11.71
C ASP A 83 -10.37 3.89 -10.50
N PRO A 84 -9.15 4.44 -10.66
CA PRO A 84 -8.33 4.74 -9.52
C PRO A 84 -9.06 5.76 -8.63
N PRO A 85 -8.73 5.85 -7.33
CA PRO A 85 -9.07 7.04 -6.55
C PRO A 85 -8.75 8.31 -7.36
N PRO A 86 -9.60 9.36 -7.29
CA PRO A 86 -9.54 10.53 -8.18
C PRO A 86 -8.17 11.21 -8.22
N ASP A 87 -7.36 11.03 -7.18
CA ASP A 87 -6.04 11.61 -7.08
C ASP A 87 -4.90 10.58 -7.21
N SER A 88 -5.11 9.53 -7.99
CA SER A 88 -4.10 8.52 -8.26
C SER A 88 -4.13 8.03 -9.70
N LEU A 89 -2.98 7.56 -10.16
CA LEU A 89 -2.77 6.98 -11.48
C LEU A 89 -2.26 5.54 -11.30
N VAL A 90 -3.03 4.54 -11.73
CA VAL A 90 -2.49 3.17 -11.83
C VAL A 90 -1.44 3.15 -12.93
N ILE A 91 -0.24 2.67 -12.59
CA ILE A 91 0.94 2.59 -13.47
C ILE A 91 1.05 1.18 -14.06
N ALA A 92 0.78 0.16 -13.25
CA ALA A 92 0.84 -1.23 -13.66
C ALA A 92 -0.10 -2.12 -12.84
N VAL A 93 -0.41 -3.26 -13.43
CA VAL A 93 -1.15 -4.36 -12.81
C VAL A 93 -0.33 -5.65 -12.92
N GLY A 94 -0.66 -6.66 -12.14
CA GLY A 94 0.04 -7.93 -12.25
C GLY A 94 -0.61 -9.08 -11.51
N ASP A 95 -0.02 -10.25 -11.70
CA ASP A 95 -0.40 -11.47 -11.01
C ASP A 95 0.19 -11.47 -9.58
N ALA A 96 -0.58 -11.86 -8.58
CA ALA A 96 -0.11 -12.04 -7.20
C ALA A 96 -0.21 -13.55 -6.83
N PRO A 97 0.01 -14.00 -5.56
CA PRO A 97 -0.19 -15.39 -5.17
C PRO A 97 -1.54 -15.94 -5.63
N GLN A 98 -1.71 -17.26 -5.66
CA GLN A 98 -2.87 -17.91 -6.26
C GLN A 98 -4.19 -17.25 -5.84
N GLY A 99 -4.96 -16.80 -6.83
CA GLY A 99 -6.23 -16.11 -6.62
C GLY A 99 -6.12 -14.62 -6.29
N CYS A 100 -4.96 -13.98 -6.46
CA CYS A 100 -4.75 -12.56 -6.15
C CYS A 100 -4.32 -11.72 -7.35
N SER A 101 -4.60 -10.43 -7.28
CA SER A 101 -4.19 -9.39 -8.21
C SER A 101 -3.32 -8.34 -7.53
N LEU A 102 -2.35 -7.80 -8.26
CA LEU A 102 -1.46 -6.72 -7.80
C LEU A 102 -1.73 -5.45 -8.61
N THR A 103 -1.68 -4.29 -7.94
CA THR A 103 -1.80 -2.98 -8.58
C THR A 103 -0.74 -2.05 -8.03
N LEU A 104 -0.02 -1.37 -8.91
CA LEU A 104 0.90 -0.29 -8.55
C LEU A 104 0.30 1.05 -8.98
N GLU A 105 0.11 1.93 -8.00
CA GLU A 105 -0.49 3.26 -8.17
C GLU A 105 0.51 4.35 -7.81
N ARG A 106 0.42 5.48 -8.51
CA ARG A 106 1.10 6.74 -8.20
C ARG A 106 0.09 7.73 -7.64
N PHE A 107 0.35 8.32 -6.49
CA PHE A 107 -0.47 9.42 -5.98
C PHE A 107 -0.07 10.74 -6.65
N LEU A 108 -1.07 11.48 -7.11
CA LEU A 108 -0.86 12.78 -7.74
C LEU A 108 -0.62 13.86 -6.66
N PRO A 109 0.11 14.94 -6.96
CA PRO A 109 0.29 16.05 -6.02
C PRO A 109 -1.03 16.69 -5.57
N THR A 110 -2.08 16.62 -6.40
CA THR A 110 -3.43 17.09 -6.10
C THR A 110 -4.12 16.27 -4.99
N ALA A 111 -3.59 15.08 -4.65
CA ALA A 111 -4.09 14.16 -3.63
C ALA A 111 -3.82 14.62 -2.19
N ALA A 112 -3.73 15.93 -1.90
CA ALA A 112 -3.16 16.47 -0.67
C ALA A 112 -3.52 15.71 0.63
N PRO A 113 -4.78 15.31 0.93
CA PRO A 113 -5.05 14.51 2.13
C PRO A 113 -4.49 13.08 2.09
N TYR A 114 -4.56 12.38 0.94
CA TYR A 114 -4.12 10.99 0.79
C TYR A 114 -2.61 10.85 0.57
N ALA A 115 -2.01 11.79 -0.16
CA ALA A 115 -0.57 11.90 -0.33
C ALA A 115 0.14 12.10 1.02
N ARG A 116 -0.46 12.88 1.93
CA ARG A 116 0.10 13.20 3.26
C ARG A 116 0.05 12.06 4.28
N HIS A 117 -0.75 11.01 4.05
CA HIS A 117 -0.81 9.89 4.99
C HIS A 117 0.52 9.12 5.05
N GLY A 118 1.10 9.01 6.25
CA GLY A 118 2.33 8.26 6.49
C GLY A 118 3.61 8.95 6.01
N VAL A 119 3.57 10.25 5.68
CA VAL A 119 4.76 11.03 5.30
C VAL A 119 4.94 12.23 6.24
N THR A 120 6.18 12.67 6.43
CA THR A 120 6.53 13.87 7.20
C THR A 120 6.08 15.15 6.49
N ARG A 121 6.06 16.28 7.21
CA ARG A 121 5.73 17.59 6.62
C ARG A 121 6.67 17.98 5.47
N ALA A 122 7.96 17.70 5.60
CA ALA A 122 8.94 17.99 4.54
C ALA A 122 8.68 17.14 3.28
N GLN A 123 8.40 15.85 3.46
CA GLN A 123 8.05 14.94 2.35
C GLN A 123 6.72 15.35 1.69
N ALA A 124 5.74 15.81 2.47
CA ALA A 124 4.49 16.34 1.91
C ALA A 124 4.74 17.56 1.01
N ALA A 125 5.59 18.51 1.44
CA ALA A 125 5.98 19.65 0.60
C ALA A 125 6.71 19.21 -0.67
N ASN A 126 7.54 18.17 -0.59
CA ASN A 126 8.23 17.59 -1.74
C ASN A 126 7.29 16.84 -2.72
N LEU A 127 6.20 16.26 -2.22
CA LEU A 127 5.15 15.70 -3.07
C LEU A 127 4.39 16.81 -3.79
N GLU A 128 4.05 17.88 -3.08
CA GLU A 128 3.32 19.04 -3.60
C GLU A 128 4.11 19.82 -4.66
N ASN A 129 5.43 19.92 -4.50
CA ASN A 129 6.31 20.58 -5.47
C ASN A 129 6.79 19.65 -6.60
N GLY A 130 6.39 18.37 -6.59
CA GLY A 130 6.73 17.38 -7.64
C GLY A 130 8.16 16.83 -7.60
N THR A 131 8.96 17.14 -6.57
CA THR A 131 10.33 16.61 -6.42
C THR A 131 10.36 15.17 -5.92
N GLN A 132 9.30 14.73 -5.24
CA GLN A 132 9.12 13.34 -4.84
C GLN A 132 7.84 12.75 -5.41
N THR A 133 7.83 11.43 -5.52
CA THR A 133 6.69 10.63 -5.93
C THR A 133 6.34 9.62 -4.85
N LYS A 134 5.04 9.52 -4.52
CA LYS A 134 4.50 8.49 -3.65
C LYS A 134 3.86 7.40 -4.50
N LEU A 135 4.25 6.17 -4.24
CA LEU A 135 3.67 4.98 -4.86
C LEU A 135 2.94 4.14 -3.82
N GLN A 136 1.92 3.43 -4.25
CA GLN A 136 1.25 2.42 -3.44
C GLN A 136 1.06 1.15 -4.25
N LEU A 137 1.57 0.07 -3.67
CA LEU A 137 1.34 -1.27 -4.12
C LEU A 137 0.14 -1.82 -3.36
N LYS A 138 -0.82 -2.42 -4.04
CA LYS A 138 -1.97 -3.12 -3.46
C LYS A 138 -1.99 -4.55 -3.97
N ILE A 139 -2.29 -5.49 -3.08
CA ILE A 139 -2.60 -6.88 -3.45
C ILE A 139 -4.01 -7.18 -2.95
N HIS A 140 -4.87 -7.60 -3.88
CA HIS A 140 -6.26 -7.96 -3.61
C HIS A 140 -6.49 -9.43 -3.98
N CYS A 141 -6.98 -10.22 -3.03
CA CYS A 141 -7.23 -11.65 -3.19
C CYS A 141 -8.73 -11.93 -3.09
N PRO A 142 -9.49 -12.10 -4.19
CA PRO A 142 -10.83 -12.66 -4.14
C PRO A 142 -10.83 -13.96 -3.32
N GLY A 143 -11.64 -13.99 -2.25
CA GLY A 143 -11.83 -15.15 -1.38
C GLY A 143 -12.64 -16.27 -2.03
#